data_AF-A0A974UE00-F1
#
_entry.id   AF-A0A974UE00-F1
#
_cell.length_a   1.000
_cell.length_b   1.000
_cell.length_c   1.000
_cell.angle_alpha   90.00
_cell.angle_beta   90.00
_cell.angle_gamma   90.00
#
_symmetry.space_group_name_H-M   'P 1'
#
loop_
_entity.id
_entity.type
_entity.pdbx_description
1 polymer ?
#
loop_
_entity_poly.entity_id
_entity_poly.type
_entity_poly.pdbx_seq_one_letter_code
_entity_poly.pdbx_strand_id
1 'polypeptide(L)'
;MMYDVSNVLVALFASGIIMAIGIGMYLVNAFTYYKMAQKANVNNAWLAFIPFLQFILFFHMIDRSAWYFLAFLVPILNLVLYFYWTYKLFEVFDQGGAIGVLVLVLSMFFGIAVAAYLLYIAFSDNVKYVSSNRYGLS
;
A
#
# COMPACT_ATOMS: atom_id res chain seq x y z
N MET A 1 36.13 15.93 25.93
CA MET A 1 35.01 14.99 25.71
C MET A 1 35.27 14.31 24.38
N MET A 2 35.95 13.15 24.40
CA MET A 2 36.26 12.38 23.18
C MET A 2 35.00 11.59 22.82
N TYR A 3 34.46 11.77 21.60
CA TYR A 3 33.45 10.86 21.09
C TYR A 3 34.07 9.46 21.06
N ASP A 4 33.41 8.52 21.73
CA ASP A 4 33.84 7.13 21.70
C ASP A 4 33.66 6.61 20.28
N VAL A 5 34.77 6.30 19.60
CA VAL A 5 34.79 5.80 18.21
C VAL A 5 33.92 4.55 18.08
N SER A 6 33.78 3.75 19.14
CA SER A 6 32.90 2.58 19.15
C SER A 6 31.42 2.96 18.99
N ASN A 7 30.96 4.03 19.65
CA ASN A 7 29.58 4.52 19.53
C ASN A 7 29.29 5.04 18.12
N VAL A 8 30.27 5.68 17.48
CA VAL A 8 30.14 6.15 16.08
C VAL A 8 30.01 4.96 15.13
N LEU A 9 30.82 3.92 15.29
CA LEU A 9 30.75 2.72 14.46
C LEU A 9 29.41 1.98 14.65
N VAL A 10 28.94 1.81 15.88
CA VAL A 10 27.64 1.19 16.17
C VAL A 10 26.50 1.97 15.50
N ALA A 11 26.53 3.31 15.57
CA ALA A 11 25.52 4.15 14.92
C ALA A 11 25.50 3.97 13.39
N LEU A 12 26.67 3.89 12.76
CA LEU A 12 26.78 3.66 11.31
C LEU A 12 26.24 2.27 10.93
N PHE A 13 26.60 1.22 11.65
CA PHE A 13 26.08 -0.13 11.40
C PHE A 13 24.56 -0.20 11.60
N ALA A 14 24.05 0.36 12.70
CA ALA A 14 22.61 0.42 12.97
C ALA A 14 21.87 1.19 11.86
N SER A 15 22.40 2.32 11.41
CA SER A 15 21.82 3.10 10.31
C SER A 15 21.76 2.31 8.99
N GLY A 16 22.81 1.53 8.69
CA GLY A 16 22.86 0.68 7.51
C GLY A 16 21.82 -0.45 7.56
N ILE A 17 21.64 -1.07 8.72
CA ILE A 17 20.62 -2.11 8.93
C ILE A 17 19.21 -1.52 8.77
N ILE A 18 18.94 -0.36 9.38
CA ILE A 18 17.64 0.32 9.26
C ILE A 18 17.34 0.67 7.79
N MET A 19 18.34 1.16 7.06
CA MET A 19 18.20 1.47 5.64
C MET A 19 17.89 0.20 4.82
N ALA A 20 18.60 -0.90 5.07
CA ALA A 20 18.37 -2.17 4.38
C ALA A 20 16.96 -2.72 4.64
N ILE A 21 16.49 -2.67 5.89
CA ILE A 21 15.11 -3.05 6.25
C ILE A 21 14.10 -2.15 5.55
N GLY A 22 14.32 -0.83 5.53
CA GLY A 22 13.45 0.13 4.85
C GLY A 22 13.32 -0.15 3.35
N ILE A 23 14.43 -0.44 2.68
CA ILE A 23 14.44 -0.83 1.26
C ILE A 23 13.68 -2.16 1.06
N GLY A 24 13.91 -3.15 1.92
CA GLY A 24 13.20 -4.43 1.88
C GLY A 24 11.68 -4.26 2.00
N MET A 25 11.23 -3.50 3.00
CA MET A 25 9.81 -3.20 3.21
C MET A 25 9.20 -2.43 2.02
N TYR A 26 9.95 -1.48 1.46
CA TYR A 26 9.54 -0.75 0.27
C TYR A 26 9.31 -1.69 -0.93
N LEU A 27 10.27 -2.59 -1.20
CA LEU A 27 10.17 -3.54 -2.29
C LEU A 27 8.97 -4.48 -2.09
N VAL A 28 8.78 -5.00 -0.87
CA VAL A 28 7.62 -5.84 -0.54
C VAL A 28 6.31 -5.11 -0.84
N ASN A 29 6.18 -3.84 -0.44
CA ASN A 29 5.00 -3.04 -0.74
C ASN A 29 4.84 -2.78 -2.25
N ALA A 30 5.91 -2.42 -2.95
CA ALA A 30 5.91 -2.21 -4.39
C ALA A 30 5.46 -3.47 -5.15
N PHE A 31 5.99 -4.65 -4.79
CA PHE A 31 5.58 -5.93 -5.38
C PHE A 31 4.12 -6.26 -5.07
N THR A 32 3.62 -5.91 -3.88
CA THR A 32 2.21 -6.07 -3.50
C THR A 32 1.31 -5.28 -4.45
N TYR A 33 1.58 -3.98 -4.61
CA TYR A 33 0.82 -3.13 -5.53
C TYR A 33 0.96 -3.56 -6.99
N TYR A 34 2.14 -4.00 -7.41
CA TYR A 34 2.37 -4.54 -8.75
C TYR A 34 1.47 -5.75 -9.03
N LYS A 35 1.44 -6.73 -8.12
CA LYS A 35 0.61 -7.94 -8.24
C LYS A 35 -0.88 -7.61 -8.21
N MET A 36 -1.31 -6.71 -7.33
CA MET A 36 -2.71 -6.27 -7.29
C MET A 36 -3.12 -5.54 -8.57
N ALA A 37 -2.26 -4.66 -9.10
CA ALA A 37 -2.51 -3.96 -10.36
C ALA A 37 -2.60 -4.93 -11.54
N GLN A 38 -1.76 -5.97 -11.58
CA GLN A 38 -1.88 -7.06 -12.55
C GLN A 38 -3.20 -7.81 -12.43
N LYS A 39 -3.63 -8.16 -11.22
CA LYS A 39 -4.93 -8.81 -10.97
C LYS A 39 -6.12 -7.94 -11.38
N ALA A 40 -6.01 -6.64 -11.18
CA ALA A 40 -7.01 -5.65 -11.58
C ALA A 40 -6.91 -5.24 -13.05
N ASN A 41 -5.98 -5.84 -13.81
CA ASN A 41 -5.69 -5.53 -15.21
C ASN A 41 -5.43 -4.04 -15.48
N VAL A 42 -4.88 -3.30 -14.51
CA VAL A 42 -4.62 -1.86 -14.60
C VAL A 42 -3.42 -1.58 -15.50
N ASN A 43 -3.55 -0.59 -16.38
CA ASN A 43 -2.44 -0.10 -17.21
C ASN A 43 -1.24 0.34 -16.37
N ASN A 44 -0.02 0.14 -16.90
CA ASN A 44 1.21 0.61 -16.27
C ASN A 44 1.43 0.08 -14.85
N ALA A 45 1.11 -1.18 -14.57
CA ALA A 45 1.33 -1.81 -13.25
C ALA A 45 2.76 -1.63 -12.71
N TRP A 46 3.77 -1.48 -13.58
CA TRP A 46 5.16 -1.20 -13.23
C TRP A 46 5.36 0.10 -12.43
N LEU A 47 4.42 1.05 -12.48
CA LEU A 47 4.46 2.28 -11.67
C LEU A 47 4.50 2.00 -10.17
N ALA A 48 4.20 0.76 -9.73
CA ALA A 48 4.32 0.35 -8.34
C ALA A 48 5.74 0.48 -7.79
N PHE A 49 6.77 0.42 -8.64
CA PHE A 49 8.17 0.53 -8.26
C PHE A 49 8.68 1.98 -8.16
N ILE A 50 7.89 2.97 -8.59
CA ILE A 50 8.23 4.38 -8.43
C ILE A 50 7.53 4.89 -7.15
N PRO A 51 8.28 5.48 -6.20
CA PRO A 51 7.68 6.13 -5.03
C PRO A 51 6.63 7.17 -5.45
N PHE A 52 5.59 7.37 -4.64
CA PHE A 52 4.44 8.25 -4.91
C PHE A 52 3.53 7.84 -6.08
N LEU A 53 4.03 7.19 -7.13
CA LEU A 53 3.17 6.73 -8.24
C LEU A 53 2.31 5.51 -7.85
N GLN A 54 2.61 4.86 -6.73
CA GLN A 54 1.76 3.83 -6.13
C GLN A 54 0.34 4.33 -5.82
N PHE A 55 0.16 5.62 -5.52
CA PHE A 55 -1.17 6.21 -5.34
C PHE A 55 -2.00 6.18 -6.63
N ILE A 56 -1.36 6.38 -7.79
CA ILE A 56 -2.03 6.30 -9.09
C ILE A 56 -2.63 4.91 -9.28
N LEU A 57 -1.84 3.86 -9.03
CA LEU A 57 -2.31 2.48 -9.14
C LEU A 57 -3.43 2.19 -8.16
N PHE A 58 -3.28 2.61 -6.90
CA PHE A 58 -4.33 2.47 -5.89
C PHE A 58 -5.66 3.05 -6.37
N PHE A 59 -5.67 4.30 -6.84
CA PHE A 59 -6.89 4.94 -7.31
C PHE A 59 -7.44 4.30 -8.59
N HIS A 60 -6.57 3.93 -9.54
CA HIS A 60 -7.00 3.27 -10.76
C HIS A 60 -7.61 1.88 -10.50
N MET A 61 -7.09 1.12 -9.52
CA MET A 61 -7.69 -0.16 -9.11
C MET A 61 -9.11 0.00 -8.58
N ILE A 62 -9.46 1.12 -7.95
CA ILE A 62 -10.82 1.40 -7.47
C ILE A 62 -11.65 2.24 -8.45
N ASP A 63 -11.23 2.30 -9.72
CA ASP A 63 -11.87 3.06 -10.80
C ASP A 63 -12.03 4.56 -10.49
N ARG A 64 -11.06 5.13 -9.77
CA ARG A 64 -11.01 6.56 -9.42
C ARG A 64 -9.83 7.25 -10.09
N SER A 65 -9.94 8.56 -10.27
CA SER A 65 -8.86 9.37 -10.81
C SER A 65 -7.72 9.53 -9.80
N ALA A 66 -6.46 9.51 -10.26
CA ALA A 66 -5.32 9.79 -9.39
C ALA A 66 -5.35 11.19 -8.74
N TRP A 67 -6.12 12.13 -9.30
CA TRP A 67 -6.31 13.47 -8.71
C TRP A 67 -6.93 13.46 -7.32
N TYR A 68 -7.61 12.38 -6.94
CA TYR A 68 -8.12 12.22 -5.57
C TYR A 68 -6.99 12.17 -4.52
N PHE A 69 -5.74 11.88 -4.92
CA PHE A 69 -4.59 12.01 -4.02
C PHE A 69 -4.46 13.42 -3.43
N LEU A 70 -4.87 14.48 -4.14
CA LEU A 70 -4.83 15.85 -3.61
C LEU A 70 -5.73 16.06 -2.39
N ALA A 71 -6.76 15.21 -2.21
CA ALA A 71 -7.59 15.29 -1.00
C ALA A 71 -6.80 14.90 0.25
N PHE A 72 -5.67 14.19 0.11
CA PHE A 72 -4.75 13.92 1.22
C PHE A 72 -4.00 15.17 1.71
N LEU A 73 -4.14 16.33 1.05
CA LEU A 73 -3.59 17.60 1.52
C LEU A 73 -4.49 18.26 2.59
N VAL A 74 -5.71 17.76 2.81
CA VAL A 74 -6.67 18.31 3.80
C VAL A 74 -6.64 17.45 5.07
N PRO A 75 -5.95 17.86 6.14
CA PRO A 75 -5.58 16.97 7.26
C PRO A 75 -6.75 16.22 7.91
N ILE A 76 -7.92 16.88 8.05
CA ILE A 76 -9.10 16.30 8.70
C ILE A 76 -9.75 15.24 7.81
N LEU A 77 -9.73 15.42 6.49
CA LEU A 77 -10.35 14.49 5.54
C LEU A 77 -9.48 13.25 5.31
N ASN A 78 -8.16 13.33 5.54
CA ASN A 78 -7.21 12.25 5.29
C ASN A 78 -7.59 10.93 5.96
N LEU A 79 -7.99 10.98 7.24
CA LEU A 79 -8.34 9.79 8.01
C LEU A 79 -9.58 9.10 7.44
N VAL A 80 -10.66 9.87 7.23
CA VAL A 80 -11.91 9.33 6.69
C VAL A 80 -11.72 8.78 5.28
N LEU A 81 -11.01 9.52 4.43
CA LEU A 81 -10.74 9.11 3.04
C LEU A 81 -9.82 7.88 2.97
N TYR A 82 -8.85 7.77 3.87
CA TYR A 82 -8.03 6.57 3.98
C TYR A 82 -8.89 5.32 4.21
N PHE A 83 -9.71 5.31 5.26
CA PHE A 83 -10.57 4.16 5.55
C PHE A 83 -11.58 3.90 4.43
N TYR A 84 -12.20 4.95 3.90
CA TYR A 84 -13.18 4.82 2.83
C TYR A 84 -12.58 4.22 1.55
N TRP A 85 -11.44 4.73 1.07
CA TRP A 85 -10.85 4.22 -0.16
C TRP A 85 -10.19 2.85 0.02
N THR A 86 -9.59 2.56 1.17
CA THR A 86 -9.09 1.21 1.45
C THR A 86 -10.24 0.21 1.52
N TYR A 87 -11.40 0.59 2.07
CA TYR A 87 -12.59 -0.25 2.01
C TYR A 87 -13.08 -0.48 0.57
N LYS A 88 -13.14 0.58 -0.26
CA LYS A 88 -13.45 0.44 -1.71
C LYS A 88 -12.44 -0.48 -2.41
N LEU A 89 -11.17 -0.44 -2.02
CA LEU A 89 -10.16 -1.36 -2.54
C LEU A 89 -10.50 -2.80 -2.16
N PHE A 90 -10.89 -3.06 -0.92
CA PHE A 90 -11.32 -4.41 -0.52
C PHE A 90 -12.55 -4.87 -1.29
N GLU A 91 -13.55 -4.00 -1.52
CA GLU A 91 -14.73 -4.34 -2.32
C GLU A 91 -14.40 -4.77 -3.74
N VAL A 92 -13.48 -4.09 -4.45
CA VAL A 92 -13.13 -4.47 -5.82
C VAL A 92 -12.37 -5.80 -5.92
N PHE A 93 -11.88 -6.33 -4.79
CA PHE A 93 -11.28 -7.65 -4.66
C PHE A 93 -12.18 -8.67 -3.94
N ASP A 94 -13.49 -8.39 -3.81
CA ASP A 94 -14.46 -9.23 -3.11
C ASP A 94 -14.12 -9.48 -1.62
N GLN A 95 -13.40 -8.54 -1.01
CA GLN A 95 -12.98 -8.57 0.40
C GLN A 95 -13.71 -7.51 1.26
N GLY A 96 -14.70 -6.81 0.71
CA GLY A 96 -15.42 -5.72 1.38
C GLY A 96 -16.38 -6.13 2.50
N GLY A 97 -16.50 -7.42 2.83
CA GLY A 97 -17.38 -7.91 3.88
C GLY A 97 -16.86 -7.69 5.31
N ALA A 98 -17.32 -8.55 6.22
CA ALA A 98 -16.93 -8.50 7.64
C ALA A 98 -15.41 -8.55 7.85
N ILE A 99 -14.69 -9.31 7.02
CA ILE A 99 -13.22 -9.43 7.09
C ILE A 99 -12.56 -8.09 6.74
N GLY A 100 -12.97 -7.43 5.65
CA GLY A 100 -12.44 -6.12 5.28
C GLY A 100 -12.64 -5.07 6.36
N VAL A 101 -13.84 -5.03 6.97
CA VAL A 101 -14.11 -4.13 8.10
C VAL A 101 -13.26 -4.48 9.32
N LEU A 102 -13.13 -5.77 9.66
CA LEU A 102 -12.29 -6.22 10.76
C LEU A 102 -10.83 -5.77 10.58
N VAL A 103 -10.28 -5.91 9.38
CA VAL A 103 -8.91 -5.46 9.06
C VAL A 103 -8.76 -3.95 9.24
N LEU A 104 -9.75 -3.15 8.84
CA LEU A 104 -9.74 -1.70 9.04
C LEU A 104 -9.85 -1.29 10.51
N VAL A 105 -10.62 -2.01 11.32
CA VAL A 105 -10.68 -1.76 12.77
C VAL A 105 -9.37 -2.18 13.43
N LEU A 106 -8.81 -3.33 13.05
CA LEU A 106 -7.52 -3.80 13.56
C LEU A 106 -6.40 -2.83 13.21
N SER A 107 -6.44 -2.17 12.03
CA SER A 107 -5.40 -1.22 11.64
C SER A 107 -5.36 0.04 12.50
N MET A 108 -6.45 0.38 13.19
CA MET A 108 -6.47 1.47 14.18
C MET A 108 -5.57 1.18 15.39
N PHE A 109 -5.41 -0.10 15.75
CA PHE A 109 -4.60 -0.55 16.87
C PHE A 109 -3.24 -1.10 16.42
N PHE A 110 -3.17 -1.66 15.22
CA PHE A 110 -2.01 -2.32 14.64
C PHE A 110 -1.73 -1.76 13.24
N GLY A 111 -0.86 -0.76 13.13
CA GLY A 111 -0.60 -0.03 11.87
C GLY A 111 -0.16 -0.89 10.67
N ILE A 112 0.26 -2.14 10.90
CA ILE A 112 0.67 -3.09 9.84
C ILE A 112 -0.49 -3.94 9.27
N ALA A 113 -1.68 -3.93 9.89
CA ALA A 113 -2.76 -4.86 9.55
C ALA A 113 -3.20 -4.76 8.07
N VAL A 114 -3.39 -3.55 7.55
CA VAL A 114 -3.75 -3.32 6.14
C VAL A 114 -2.63 -3.81 5.22
N ALA A 115 -1.37 -3.48 5.51
CA ALA A 115 -0.25 -3.90 4.67
C ALA A 115 -0.11 -5.43 4.59
N ALA A 116 -0.26 -6.12 5.72
CA ALA A 116 -0.27 -7.58 5.78
C ALA A 116 -1.46 -8.18 4.99
N TYR A 117 -2.63 -7.55 5.08
CA TYR A 117 -3.80 -8.02 4.35
C TYR A 117 -3.73 -7.75 2.84
N LEU A 118 -3.12 -6.63 2.42
CA LEU A 118 -2.84 -6.37 1.01
C LEU A 118 -1.87 -7.39 0.42
N LEU A 119 -0.86 -7.84 1.18
CA LEU A 119 0.00 -8.96 0.79
C LEU A 119 -0.81 -10.24 0.55
N TYR A 120 -1.75 -10.56 1.46
CA TYR A 120 -2.67 -11.67 1.26
C TYR A 120 -3.49 -11.51 -0.03
N ILE A 121 -4.11 -10.35 -0.26
CA ILE A 121 -4.88 -10.07 -1.49
C ILE A 121 -4.00 -10.20 -2.73
N ALA A 122 -2.77 -9.69 -2.69
CA ALA A 122 -1.85 -9.69 -3.81
C ALA A 122 -1.40 -11.10 -4.22
N PHE A 123 -1.08 -11.96 -3.25
CA PHE A 123 -0.46 -13.27 -3.49
C PHE A 123 -1.41 -14.47 -3.36
N SER A 124 -2.63 -14.29 -2.82
CA SER A 124 -3.60 -15.39 -2.73
C SER A 124 -4.30 -15.66 -4.06
N ASP A 125 -4.28 -16.90 -4.54
CA ASP A 125 -5.00 -17.29 -5.76
C ASP A 125 -6.53 -17.29 -5.61
N ASN A 126 -7.02 -17.33 -4.37
CA ASN A 126 -8.44 -17.31 -4.05
C ASN A 126 -9.06 -15.92 -4.18
N VAL A 127 -8.24 -14.86 -4.23
CA VAL A 127 -8.71 -13.47 -4.28
C VAL A 127 -8.58 -12.94 -5.71
N LYS A 128 -9.72 -12.58 -6.30
CA LYS A 128 -9.85 -12.07 -7.67
C LYS A 128 -10.40 -10.65 -7.67
N TYR A 129 -10.02 -9.90 -8.69
CA TYR A 129 -10.64 -8.61 -8.97
C TYR A 129 -12.02 -8.84 -9.59
N VAL A 130 -13.06 -8.20 -9.05
CA VAL A 130 -14.48 -8.45 -9.42
C VAL A 130 -15.17 -7.24 -10.05
N SER A 131 -14.50 -6.09 -10.13
CA SER A 131 -15.08 -4.86 -10.70
C SER A 131 -14.71 -4.66 -12.17
N SER A 132 -15.31 -3.66 -12.82
CA SER A 132 -14.83 -3.13 -14.10
C SER A 132 -13.72 -2.10 -13.86
N ASN A 133 -12.85 -1.87 -14.84
CA ASN A 133 -11.79 -0.87 -14.71
C ASN A 133 -11.63 -0.04 -16.00
N ARG A 134 -11.94 1.26 -15.94
CA ARG A 134 -11.78 2.18 -17.08
C ARG A 134 -10.32 2.47 -17.42
N TYR A 135 -9.42 2.20 -16.48
CA TYR A 135 -7.97 2.31 -16.63
C TYR A 135 -7.31 0.96 -16.96
N GLY A 136 -8.10 -0.04 -17.33
CA GLY A 136 -7.62 -1.37 -17.68
C GLY A 136 -6.96 -1.44 -19.05
N LEU A 137 -6.19 -2.50 -19.30
CA LEU A 137 -5.66 -2.83 -20.63
C LEU A 137 -6.85 -3.14 -21.57
N SER A 138 -6.98 -2.35 -22.64
CA SER A 138 -8.02 -2.47 -23.68
C SER A 138 -7.81 -3.67 -24.59
#